data_AF-A0A813JU37-F1
#
_entry.id   AF-A0A813JU37-F1
#
_cell.length_a   1.000
_cell.length_b   1.000
_cell.length_c   1.000
_cell.angle_alpha   90.00
_cell.angle_beta   90.00
_cell.angle_gamma   90.00
#
_symmetry.space_group_name_H-M   'P 1'
#
loop_
_entity.id
_entity.type
_entity.pdbx_description
1 polymer ?
#
loop_
_entity_poly.entity_id
_entity_poly.type
_entity_poly.pdbx_seq_one_letter_code
_entity_poly.pdbx_strand_id
1 'polypeptide(L)'
;MLALGVTSSVAILAQVIFLQPLLAQCVSVNFTFTAKPMSSATRTQSLLYSSCQRFASTSLTAAPPGLQRQLSLESLCRRTQRLVKLQGSLLWPKTTCFEAFGQQHALPVRTNGGDLCTETSQEELEYLAGFFDGDGCVRLSRTLCGSTISVNQTSTNCEVLVRFRRAFGGGIYVEKHGRGSRKPILQWAACGIAARRAASMLMQLSLVKQEQLLLAAAWPKCPLERAFAGKRMSQLKRNDHVVNLPCSWAYFDGFFDAEGCIQVPHHCANIRLEVAQVQGGVLLELRRFLASEFPGHNFPLYKSSSKHTLAVTKTSTSRLVLERLLVGLISYKRIQAEIAITLTKSNHHEIREKLMLLVGNQSRYQRLDEAGCIRALHIVSVRQSLLRRVACGAEAAPDAKLRLQQLQTEHEALNAFAKYRMLRSDIRSLLGRGAYIEKQV
;
A
#
# COMPACT_ATOMS: atom_id res chain seq x y z
N MET A 1 56.71 -35.14 -30.74
CA MET A 1 56.20 -34.05 -31.61
C MET A 1 55.56 -33.03 -30.67
N LEU A 2 56.28 -31.98 -30.21
CA LEU A 2 56.43 -30.65 -30.87
C LEU A 2 55.05 -30.06 -31.23
N ALA A 3 54.62 -28.84 -30.91
CA ALA A 3 55.15 -27.67 -30.20
C ALA A 3 53.95 -26.71 -29.96
N LEU A 4 53.88 -26.01 -28.82
CA LEU A 4 53.90 -24.53 -28.66
C LEU A 4 53.48 -23.65 -29.87
N GLY A 5 52.63 -22.65 -29.61
CA GLY A 5 52.30 -21.52 -30.50
C GLY A 5 51.06 -20.75 -30.01
N VAL A 6 51.14 -19.78 -29.08
CA VAL A 6 51.55 -18.36 -29.21
C VAL A 6 50.45 -17.42 -29.77
N THR A 7 49.89 -16.64 -28.83
CA THR A 7 49.44 -15.23 -28.83
C THR A 7 49.12 -14.45 -30.13
N SER A 8 48.01 -13.69 -30.10
CA SER A 8 47.88 -12.25 -30.46
C SER A 8 46.44 -11.80 -30.11
N SER A 9 46.16 -10.84 -29.22
CA SER A 9 46.51 -9.41 -29.14
C SER A 9 45.61 -8.49 -29.99
N VAL A 10 45.17 -7.41 -29.34
CA VAL A 10 44.77 -6.07 -29.86
C VAL A 10 43.25 -5.75 -29.97
N ALA A 11 42.79 -5.12 -28.89
CA ALA A 11 42.06 -3.84 -28.79
C ALA A 11 41.38 -3.20 -30.03
N ILE A 12 40.09 -2.89 -29.88
CA ILE A 12 39.41 -1.70 -30.46
C ILE A 12 38.44 -1.20 -29.36
N LEU A 13 38.82 -0.21 -28.53
CA LEU A 13 38.66 1.24 -28.69
C LEU A 13 37.22 1.74 -28.94
N ALA A 14 36.69 2.30 -27.85
CA ALA A 14 35.69 3.36 -27.70
C ALA A 14 35.08 4.00 -28.96
N GLN A 15 33.74 4.13 -28.94
CA GLN A 15 33.08 5.33 -29.42
C GLN A 15 31.84 5.63 -28.57
N VAL A 16 32.06 6.55 -27.63
CA VAL A 16 31.04 7.41 -27.01
C VAL A 16 30.74 8.51 -28.02
N ILE A 17 29.50 8.60 -28.51
CA ILE A 17 28.99 9.79 -29.19
C ILE A 17 27.63 10.15 -28.61
N PHE A 18 27.66 11.23 -27.82
CA PHE A 18 26.67 12.29 -27.63
C PHE A 18 25.24 12.06 -28.14
N LEU A 19 24.26 12.16 -27.23
CA LEU A 19 22.96 12.79 -27.51
C LEU A 19 22.31 13.30 -26.22
N GLN A 20 22.39 14.62 -26.02
CA GLN A 20 21.46 15.47 -25.26
C GLN A 20 21.58 16.89 -25.85
N PRO A 21 20.61 17.81 -25.67
CA PRO A 21 19.18 17.62 -25.35
C PRO A 21 18.26 18.44 -26.30
N LEU A 22 17.00 18.03 -26.42
CA LEU A 22 15.92 18.90 -26.93
C LEU A 22 15.02 19.30 -25.77
N LEU A 23 15.24 20.53 -25.28
CA LEU A 23 14.32 21.29 -24.45
C LEU A 23 13.54 22.27 -25.35
N ALA A 24 12.39 22.68 -24.82
CA ALA A 24 11.57 23.84 -25.18
C ALA A 24 10.46 23.61 -26.22
N GLN A 25 9.28 23.25 -25.72
CA GLN A 25 8.02 23.94 -26.03
C GLN A 25 7.04 23.73 -24.87
N CYS A 26 7.16 24.55 -23.83
CA CYS A 26 6.11 24.71 -22.82
C CYS A 26 5.06 25.67 -23.39
N VAL A 27 3.89 25.15 -23.75
CA VAL A 27 2.69 25.96 -23.97
C VAL A 27 2.13 26.33 -22.61
N SER A 28 2.15 27.62 -22.28
CA SER A 28 1.47 28.19 -21.13
C SER A 28 -0.05 28.12 -21.35
N VAL A 29 -0.71 27.13 -20.76
CA VAL A 29 -2.18 27.08 -20.68
C VAL A 29 -2.62 27.86 -19.44
N ASN A 30 -3.06 29.10 -19.65
CA ASN A 30 -3.72 29.89 -18.62
C ASN A 30 -5.13 29.32 -18.38
N PHE A 31 -5.31 28.60 -17.26
CA PHE A 31 -6.64 28.23 -16.76
C PHE A 31 -7.19 29.34 -15.87
N THR A 32 -8.08 30.16 -16.42
CA THR A 32 -8.97 31.03 -15.64
C THR A 32 -10.11 30.17 -15.06
N PHE A 33 -10.06 29.91 -13.76
CA PHE A 33 -11.16 29.27 -13.02
C PHE A 33 -12.29 30.30 -12.81
N THR A 34 -13.31 30.30 -13.67
CA THR A 34 -14.57 31.00 -13.37
C THR A 34 -15.41 30.14 -12.43
N ALA A 35 -15.45 30.53 -11.15
CA ALA A 35 -16.35 29.93 -10.18
C ALA A 35 -17.81 30.23 -10.56
N LYS A 36 -18.59 29.19 -10.89
CA LYS A 36 -20.06 29.30 -11.01
C LYS A 36 -20.67 29.51 -9.61
N PRO A 37 -21.63 30.43 -9.44
CA PRO A 37 -22.32 30.62 -8.17
C PRO A 37 -23.15 29.38 -7.82
N MET A 38 -22.95 28.84 -6.63
CA MET A 38 -23.78 27.78 -6.06
C MET A 38 -25.19 28.31 -5.77
N SER A 39 -26.20 27.57 -6.24
CA SER A 39 -27.63 27.87 -6.05
C SER A 39 -28.09 27.67 -4.60
N SER A 40 -29.10 28.45 -4.24
CA SER A 40 -29.69 28.68 -2.91
C SER A 40 -30.40 27.47 -2.27
N ALA A 41 -29.64 26.48 -1.80
CA ALA A 41 -30.13 25.43 -0.90
C ALA A 41 -29.23 25.30 0.33
N THR A 42 -29.11 26.36 1.15
CA THR A 42 -28.15 26.35 2.28
C THR A 42 -28.55 27.27 3.45
N ARG A 43 -29.70 27.04 4.09
CA ARG A 43 -29.97 27.64 5.41
C ARG A 43 -29.89 26.65 6.57
N THR A 44 -30.13 25.37 6.34
CA THR A 44 -30.13 24.36 7.42
C THR A 44 -28.78 23.65 7.62
N GLN A 45 -27.83 23.75 6.68
CA GLN A 45 -26.45 23.24 6.85
C GLN A 45 -25.54 24.21 7.63
N SER A 46 -25.88 25.50 7.68
CA SER A 46 -25.05 26.56 8.30
C SER A 46 -24.88 26.39 9.82
N LEU A 47 -25.95 26.03 10.54
CA LEU A 47 -25.90 25.93 12.01
C LEU A 47 -25.04 24.75 12.50
N LEU A 48 -25.02 23.63 11.77
CA LEU A 48 -24.22 22.46 12.10
C LEU A 48 -22.73 22.64 11.74
N TYR A 49 -22.47 23.39 10.67
CA TYR A 49 -21.12 23.84 10.35
C TYR A 49 -20.54 24.70 11.48
N SER A 50 -21.36 25.54 12.12
CA SER A 50 -20.91 26.44 13.19
C SER A 50 -20.46 25.72 14.48
N SER A 51 -21.07 24.60 14.87
CA SER A 51 -20.67 23.85 16.08
C SER A 51 -19.43 22.98 15.87
N CYS A 52 -19.27 22.38 14.68
CA CYS A 52 -18.03 21.68 14.32
C CYS A 52 -16.88 22.67 14.04
N GLN A 53 -17.18 23.83 13.44
CA GLN A 53 -16.19 24.90 13.27
C GLN A 53 -15.77 25.49 14.60
N ARG A 54 -16.65 25.77 15.57
CA ARG A 54 -16.24 26.31 16.89
C ARG A 54 -15.24 25.41 17.64
N PHE A 55 -15.31 24.09 17.45
CA PHE A 55 -14.28 23.16 17.97
C PHE A 55 -12.98 23.15 17.14
N ALA A 56 -13.06 23.48 15.85
CA ALA A 56 -11.96 23.49 14.90
C ALA A 56 -11.27 24.86 14.74
N SER A 57 -11.94 25.97 15.03
CA SER A 57 -11.53 27.35 14.74
C SER A 57 -10.99 28.11 15.95
N THR A 58 -10.79 27.46 17.10
CA THR A 58 -9.89 28.01 18.13
C THR A 58 -8.50 28.12 17.52
N SER A 59 -8.15 29.36 17.20
CA SER A 59 -7.12 29.77 16.27
C SER A 59 -5.71 29.45 16.78
N LEU A 60 -4.87 28.99 15.85
CA LEU A 60 -3.42 28.89 15.94
C LEU A 60 -2.80 30.23 15.52
N THR A 61 -3.18 31.33 16.15
CA THR A 61 -2.18 32.39 16.35
C THR A 61 -1.19 31.80 17.33
N ALA A 62 0.11 31.81 16.99
CA ALA A 62 1.18 31.33 17.85
C ALA A 62 0.93 31.83 19.27
N ALA A 63 0.42 30.95 20.14
CA ALA A 63 0.13 31.33 21.50
C ALA A 63 1.48 31.77 22.11
N PRO A 64 1.54 32.92 22.79
CA PRO A 64 2.77 33.39 23.40
C PRO A 64 3.38 32.24 24.22
N PRO A 65 4.71 32.00 24.12
CA PRO A 65 5.38 30.83 24.66
C PRO A 65 5.19 30.60 26.18
N GLY A 66 4.57 31.53 26.90
CA GLY A 66 4.29 31.44 28.34
C GLY A 66 2.95 30.82 28.76
N LEU A 67 2.05 30.41 27.85
CA LEU A 67 0.68 29.98 28.23
C LEU A 67 0.21 28.65 27.61
N GLN A 68 1.15 27.78 27.21
CA GLN A 68 0.82 26.37 27.07
C GLN A 68 0.62 25.77 28.46
N ARG A 69 -0.62 25.86 28.99
CA ARG A 69 -1.06 24.99 30.09
C ARG A 69 -0.62 23.58 29.74
N GLN A 70 0.37 23.05 30.48
CA GLN A 70 0.82 21.68 30.32
C GLN A 70 -0.39 20.78 30.57
N LEU A 71 -0.96 20.26 29.49
CA LEU A 71 -2.02 19.27 29.60
C LEU A 71 -1.37 18.02 30.19
N SER A 72 -1.94 17.50 31.26
CA SER A 72 -1.52 16.20 31.78
C SER A 72 -1.61 15.15 30.66
N LEU A 73 -0.70 14.16 30.68
CA LEU A 73 -0.70 13.04 29.74
C LEU A 73 -2.10 12.39 29.64
N GLU A 74 -2.77 12.21 30.77
CA GLU A 74 -4.12 11.68 30.84
C GLU A 74 -5.15 12.54 30.09
N SER A 75 -5.11 13.86 30.27
CA SER A 75 -6.00 14.79 29.57
C SER A 75 -5.79 14.74 28.05
N LEU A 76 -4.54 14.61 27.62
CA LEU A 76 -4.15 14.52 26.22
C LEU A 76 -4.59 13.18 25.59
N CYS A 77 -4.44 12.08 26.31
CA CYS A 77 -4.93 10.76 25.93
C CYS A 77 -6.47 10.76 25.77
N ARG A 78 -7.21 11.30 26.74
CA ARG A 78 -8.68 11.43 26.66
C ARG A 78 -9.11 12.26 25.45
N ARG A 79 -8.46 13.39 25.19
CA ARG A 79 -8.73 14.24 24.01
C ARG A 79 -8.44 13.50 22.70
N THR A 80 -7.32 12.77 22.65
CA THR A 80 -6.93 11.96 21.49
C THR A 80 -7.96 10.87 21.19
N GLN A 81 -8.45 10.16 22.21
CA GLN A 81 -9.49 9.14 22.05
C GLN A 81 -10.80 9.73 21.49
N ARG A 82 -11.22 10.90 21.98
CA ARG A 82 -12.39 11.62 21.43
C ARG A 82 -12.20 11.99 19.97
N LEU A 83 -11.01 12.44 19.57
CA LEU A 83 -10.69 12.75 18.17
C LEU A 83 -10.66 11.49 17.30
N VAL A 84 -10.12 10.37 17.78
CA VAL A 84 -10.17 9.09 17.06
C VAL A 84 -11.62 8.66 16.83
N LYS A 85 -12.48 8.77 17.84
CA LYS A 85 -13.92 8.49 17.71
C LYS A 85 -14.58 9.41 16.68
N LEU A 86 -14.34 10.72 16.77
CA LEU A 86 -14.86 11.71 15.83
C LEU A 86 -14.40 11.42 14.40
N GLN A 87 -13.09 11.20 14.20
CA GLN A 87 -12.57 10.85 12.88
C GLN A 87 -13.25 9.59 12.35
N GLY A 88 -13.37 8.54 13.18
CA GLY A 88 -14.01 7.29 12.81
C GLY A 88 -15.50 7.42 12.44
N SER A 89 -16.18 8.48 12.88
CA SER A 89 -17.58 8.75 12.52
C SER A 89 -17.76 9.62 11.26
N LEU A 90 -16.70 10.24 10.74
CA LEU A 90 -16.80 11.07 9.53
C LEU A 90 -16.98 10.19 8.30
N LEU A 91 -18.05 10.41 7.54
CA LEU A 91 -18.28 9.82 6.24
C LEU A 91 -17.68 10.70 5.15
N TRP A 92 -17.01 10.08 4.18
CA TRP A 92 -16.55 10.79 2.99
C TRP A 92 -17.75 11.18 2.12
N PRO A 93 -17.62 12.23 1.30
CA PRO A 93 -18.59 12.51 0.24
C PRO A 93 -18.81 11.27 -0.64
N LYS A 94 -20.01 11.18 -1.23
CA LYS A 94 -20.33 10.10 -2.17
C LYS A 94 -19.33 10.12 -3.33
N THR A 95 -18.64 9.00 -3.51
CA THR A 95 -17.69 8.82 -4.61
C THR A 95 -18.45 8.58 -5.91
N THR A 96 -18.40 9.54 -6.82
CA THR A 96 -19.09 9.50 -8.13
C THR A 96 -18.13 9.38 -9.30
N CYS A 97 -16.84 9.60 -9.09
CA CYS A 97 -15.79 9.45 -10.09
C CYS A 97 -14.46 9.06 -9.45
N PHE A 98 -13.49 8.66 -10.28
CA PHE A 98 -12.10 8.45 -9.89
C PHE A 98 -11.17 8.84 -11.04
N GLU A 99 -9.88 9.00 -10.74
CA GLU A 99 -8.85 9.30 -11.73
C GLU A 99 -7.94 8.07 -11.91
N ALA A 100 -7.64 7.70 -13.16
CA ALA A 100 -6.69 6.65 -13.50
C ALA A 100 -6.01 7.01 -14.83
N PHE A 101 -4.69 6.83 -14.93
CA PHE A 101 -3.93 7.19 -16.14
C PHE A 101 -4.15 8.65 -16.60
N GLY A 102 -4.28 9.57 -15.64
CA GLY A 102 -4.58 10.99 -15.92
C GLY A 102 -5.98 11.26 -16.49
N GLN A 103 -6.88 10.28 -16.49
CA GLN A 103 -8.24 10.40 -17.00
C GLN A 103 -9.27 10.26 -15.88
N GLN A 104 -10.31 11.10 -15.92
CA GLN A 104 -11.43 11.03 -14.98
C GLN A 104 -12.50 10.05 -15.48
N HIS A 105 -12.87 9.08 -14.65
CA HIS A 105 -13.89 8.08 -14.93
C HIS A 105 -15.11 8.24 -14.03
N ALA A 106 -16.30 8.39 -14.61
CA ALA A 106 -17.56 8.41 -13.88
C ALA A 106 -17.96 6.99 -13.42
N LEU A 107 -18.48 6.88 -12.19
CA LEU A 107 -18.92 5.61 -11.60
C LEU A 107 -20.44 5.44 -11.73
N PRO A 108 -20.94 4.23 -12.06
CA PRO A 108 -20.17 3.02 -12.36
C PRO A 108 -19.57 3.01 -13.77
N VAL A 109 -18.36 2.47 -13.92
CA VAL A 109 -17.75 2.26 -15.25
C VAL A 109 -18.19 0.89 -15.75
N ARG A 110 -19.08 0.84 -16.74
CA ARG A 110 -19.55 -0.42 -17.34
C ARG A 110 -18.74 -0.75 -18.60
N THR A 111 -18.58 -2.02 -18.95
CA THR A 111 -18.07 -2.39 -20.28
C THR A 111 -19.15 -2.10 -21.31
N ASN A 112 -18.84 -1.32 -22.34
CA ASN A 112 -19.63 -1.36 -23.56
C ASN A 112 -19.18 -2.58 -24.37
N GLY A 113 -20.08 -3.25 -25.09
CA GLY A 113 -19.77 -4.51 -25.79
C GLY A 113 -18.57 -4.46 -26.75
N GLY A 114 -18.16 -3.27 -27.20
CA GLY A 114 -16.99 -3.05 -28.05
C GLY A 114 -15.69 -2.65 -27.33
N ASP A 115 -15.68 -2.48 -26.00
CA ASP A 115 -14.51 -1.95 -25.26
C ASP A 115 -13.47 -3.03 -24.90
N LEU A 116 -13.66 -4.27 -25.34
CA LEU A 116 -12.71 -5.33 -25.06
C LEU A 116 -11.49 -5.15 -25.96
N CYS A 117 -10.33 -4.91 -25.34
CA CYS A 117 -9.06 -4.95 -26.06
C CYS A 117 -8.86 -6.37 -26.57
N THR A 118 -8.80 -6.54 -27.89
CA THR A 118 -8.68 -7.86 -28.53
C THR A 118 -7.35 -8.54 -28.22
N GLU A 119 -6.34 -7.78 -27.80
CA GLU A 119 -5.01 -8.31 -27.50
C GLU A 119 -4.48 -7.72 -26.19
N THR A 120 -4.45 -8.52 -25.13
CA THR A 120 -3.67 -8.22 -23.92
C THR A 120 -2.36 -9.00 -24.03
N SER A 121 -1.23 -8.30 -23.97
CA SER A 121 0.09 -8.95 -24.03
C SER A 121 0.26 -9.99 -22.92
N GLN A 122 1.07 -11.02 -23.17
CA GLN A 122 1.37 -12.05 -22.19
C GLN A 122 1.94 -11.48 -20.88
N GLU A 123 2.86 -10.51 -20.95
CA GLU A 123 3.43 -9.87 -19.75
C GLU A 123 2.36 -9.17 -18.90
N GLU A 124 1.44 -8.43 -19.52
CA GLU A 124 0.33 -7.81 -18.81
C GLU A 124 -0.61 -8.86 -18.17
N LEU A 125 -0.85 -10.00 -18.83
CA LEU A 125 -1.64 -11.09 -18.25
C LEU A 125 -0.95 -11.72 -17.03
N GLU A 126 0.37 -11.92 -17.09
CA GLU A 126 1.17 -12.40 -15.96
C GLU A 126 1.15 -11.41 -14.80
N TYR A 127 1.32 -10.12 -15.08
CA TYR A 127 1.17 -9.05 -14.09
C TYR A 127 -0.21 -9.08 -13.43
N LEU A 128 -1.29 -9.14 -14.22
CA LEU A 128 -2.65 -9.19 -13.68
C LEU A 128 -2.91 -10.49 -12.88
N ALA A 129 -2.30 -11.61 -13.26
CA ALA A 129 -2.37 -12.86 -12.52
C ALA A 129 -1.67 -12.75 -11.16
N GLY A 130 -0.45 -12.21 -11.12
CA GLY A 130 0.26 -11.94 -9.87
C GLY A 130 -0.50 -11.00 -8.95
N PHE A 131 -1.04 -9.91 -9.50
CA PHE A 131 -1.86 -8.98 -8.73
C PHE A 131 -3.13 -9.64 -8.19
N PHE A 132 -3.80 -10.44 -9.02
CA PHE A 132 -4.99 -11.19 -8.62
C PHE A 132 -4.68 -12.23 -7.51
N ASP A 133 -3.50 -12.84 -7.54
CA ASP A 133 -3.07 -13.76 -6.50
C ASP A 133 -2.74 -13.09 -5.16
N GLY A 134 -2.43 -11.79 -5.15
CA GLY A 134 -2.42 -11.01 -3.92
C GLY A 134 -3.82 -10.56 -3.50
N ASP A 135 -4.40 -9.62 -4.26
CA ASP A 135 -5.59 -8.85 -3.85
C ASP A 135 -6.92 -9.31 -4.50
N GLY A 136 -6.86 -10.29 -5.40
CA GLY A 136 -8.02 -10.83 -6.09
C GLY A 136 -8.89 -11.73 -5.22
N CYS A 137 -10.15 -11.84 -5.58
CA CYS A 137 -11.11 -12.66 -4.86
C CYS A 137 -12.08 -13.35 -5.82
N VAL A 138 -12.18 -14.68 -5.70
CA VAL A 138 -13.26 -15.48 -6.28
C VAL A 138 -14.36 -15.63 -5.23
N ARG A 139 -15.56 -15.17 -5.55
CA ARG A 139 -16.75 -15.21 -4.67
C ARG A 139 -17.89 -15.95 -5.35
N LEU A 140 -18.74 -16.55 -4.53
CA LEU A 140 -20.00 -17.11 -4.98
C LEU A 140 -21.06 -16.02 -4.92
N SER A 141 -21.78 -15.80 -6.02
CA SER A 141 -22.96 -14.95 -5.95
C SER A 141 -24.12 -15.76 -5.39
N ARG A 142 -24.76 -15.25 -4.33
CA ARG A 142 -25.98 -15.86 -3.77
C ARG A 142 -27.20 -15.57 -4.64
N THR A 143 -27.18 -14.44 -5.33
CA THR A 143 -28.33 -13.91 -6.10
C THR A 143 -28.21 -14.21 -7.59
N LEU A 144 -26.99 -14.29 -8.13
CA LEU A 144 -26.74 -14.66 -9.51
C LEU A 144 -26.38 -16.15 -9.56
N CYS A 145 -26.89 -16.87 -10.56
CA CYS A 145 -26.52 -18.27 -10.80
C CYS A 145 -25.08 -18.41 -11.32
N GLY A 146 -24.07 -17.97 -10.54
CA GLY A 146 -22.70 -17.82 -11.02
C GLY A 146 -21.64 -17.54 -9.96
N SER A 147 -20.38 -17.59 -10.39
CA SER A 147 -19.22 -17.06 -9.70
C SER A 147 -19.02 -15.58 -10.06
N THR A 148 -18.41 -14.83 -9.13
CA THR A 148 -17.94 -13.46 -9.33
C THR A 148 -16.45 -13.43 -9.06
N ILE A 149 -15.71 -12.79 -9.95
CA ILE A 149 -14.28 -12.52 -9.78
C ILE A 149 -14.14 -11.03 -9.57
N SER A 150 -13.33 -10.63 -8.58
CA SER A 150 -13.24 -9.23 -8.19
C SER A 150 -11.85 -8.87 -7.69
N VAL A 151 -11.49 -7.60 -7.84
CA VAL A 151 -10.29 -6.97 -7.28
C VAL A 151 -10.74 -5.67 -6.64
N ASN A 152 -10.34 -5.44 -5.39
CA ASN A 152 -10.68 -4.23 -4.66
C ASN A 152 -9.45 -3.35 -4.52
N GLN A 153 -9.59 -2.05 -4.75
CA GLN A 153 -8.52 -1.09 -4.52
C GLN A 153 -9.04 0.20 -3.90
N THR A 154 -8.16 0.93 -3.22
CA THR A 154 -8.49 2.28 -2.77
C THR A 154 -8.69 3.21 -3.97
N SER A 155 -9.55 4.22 -3.84
CA SER A 155 -9.85 5.15 -4.94
C SER A 155 -8.65 5.94 -5.48
N THR A 156 -7.55 6.03 -4.73
CA THR A 156 -6.31 6.69 -5.18
C THR A 156 -5.36 5.76 -5.95
N ASN A 157 -5.65 4.46 -6.01
CA ASN A 157 -4.76 3.44 -6.58
C ASN A 157 -5.56 2.47 -7.45
N CYS A 158 -6.41 3.03 -8.32
CA CYS A 158 -7.42 2.28 -9.07
C CYS A 158 -7.06 2.03 -10.53
N GLU A 159 -5.86 2.43 -10.98
CA GLU A 159 -5.36 2.17 -12.35
C GLU A 159 -5.38 0.69 -12.70
N VAL A 160 -4.99 -0.17 -11.76
CA VAL A 160 -5.05 -1.61 -11.94
C VAL A 160 -6.48 -2.11 -12.21
N LEU A 161 -7.51 -1.48 -11.64
CA LEU A 161 -8.91 -1.84 -11.92
C LEU A 161 -9.28 -1.58 -13.38
N VAL A 162 -8.74 -0.50 -13.96
CA VAL A 162 -8.91 -0.18 -15.38
C VAL A 162 -8.17 -1.20 -16.26
N ARG A 163 -6.98 -1.66 -15.85
CA ARG A 163 -6.26 -2.76 -16.53
C ARG A 163 -7.07 -4.06 -16.51
N PHE A 164 -7.58 -4.48 -15.35
CA PHE A 164 -8.49 -5.64 -15.26
C PHE A 164 -9.73 -5.48 -16.14
N ARG A 165 -10.35 -4.30 -16.17
CA ARG A 165 -11.49 -4.02 -17.06
C ARG A 165 -11.13 -4.18 -18.53
N ARG A 166 -9.99 -3.64 -18.97
CA ARG A 166 -9.54 -3.72 -20.37
C ARG A 166 -9.24 -5.16 -20.78
N ALA A 167 -8.53 -5.91 -19.94
CA ALA A 167 -8.11 -7.28 -20.23
C ALA A 167 -9.29 -8.28 -20.19
N PHE A 168 -10.20 -8.12 -19.24
CA PHE A 168 -11.19 -9.16 -18.94
C PHE A 168 -12.65 -8.72 -19.14
N GLY A 169 -12.92 -7.43 -19.34
CA GLY A 169 -14.27 -6.86 -19.31
C GLY A 169 -14.75 -6.62 -17.88
N GLY A 170 -16.07 -6.66 -17.65
CA GLY A 170 -16.64 -6.38 -16.33
C GLY A 170 -16.71 -4.88 -16.02
N GLY A 171 -17.17 -4.54 -14.82
CA GLY A 171 -17.39 -3.15 -14.42
C GLY A 171 -16.57 -2.73 -13.21
N ILE A 172 -16.45 -1.41 -13.04
CA ILE A 172 -15.84 -0.79 -11.86
C ILE A 172 -16.92 -0.03 -11.09
N TYR A 173 -17.02 -0.31 -9.79
CA TYR A 173 -18.06 0.20 -8.90
C TYR A 173 -17.47 0.67 -7.57
N VAL A 174 -18.26 1.38 -6.77
CA VAL A 174 -17.93 1.65 -5.36
C VAL A 174 -18.34 0.43 -4.53
N GLU A 175 -17.37 -0.25 -3.91
CA GLU A 175 -17.64 -1.37 -2.97
C GLU A 175 -17.91 -0.83 -1.57
N LYS A 176 -17.12 0.16 -1.12
CA LYS A 176 -17.29 0.80 0.19
C LYS A 176 -17.02 2.29 0.10
N HIS A 177 -17.92 3.08 0.66
CA HIS A 177 -17.67 4.50 0.87
C HIS A 177 -16.58 4.72 1.92
N GLY A 178 -15.86 5.84 1.81
CA GLY A 178 -14.82 6.19 2.76
C GLY A 178 -15.40 6.56 4.12
N ARG A 179 -14.64 6.28 5.19
CA ARG A 179 -14.97 6.66 6.56
C ARG A 179 -13.70 6.99 7.34
N GLY A 180 -13.66 8.17 7.95
CA GLY A 180 -12.51 8.66 8.69
C GLY A 180 -11.23 8.63 7.86
N SER A 181 -10.20 7.94 8.36
CA SER A 181 -8.93 7.78 7.65
C SER A 181 -8.96 6.71 6.54
N ARG A 182 -10.06 5.94 6.42
CA ARG A 182 -10.24 4.93 5.36
C ARG A 182 -10.81 5.60 4.12
N LYS A 183 -10.04 5.57 3.03
CA LYS A 183 -10.46 6.05 1.71
C LYS A 183 -11.58 5.16 1.15
N PRO A 184 -12.39 5.67 0.19
CA PRO A 184 -13.32 4.84 -0.57
C PRO A 184 -12.60 3.66 -1.24
N ILE A 185 -13.29 2.51 -1.29
CA ILE A 185 -12.83 1.30 -1.97
C ILE A 185 -13.65 1.13 -3.25
N LEU A 186 -12.94 1.08 -4.36
CA LEU A 186 -13.48 0.72 -5.66
C LEU A 186 -13.24 -0.76 -5.91
N GLN A 187 -14.10 -1.36 -6.71
CA GLN A 187 -14.02 -2.76 -7.09
C GLN A 187 -14.17 -2.89 -8.59
N TRP A 188 -13.20 -3.56 -9.22
CA TRP A 188 -13.47 -4.23 -10.47
C TRP A 188 -14.16 -5.56 -10.18
N ALA A 189 -15.23 -5.88 -10.89
CA ALA A 189 -15.86 -7.18 -10.83
C ALA A 189 -16.35 -7.66 -12.19
N ALA A 190 -16.21 -8.96 -12.42
CA ALA A 190 -16.78 -9.69 -13.54
C ALA A 190 -17.74 -10.76 -13.01
N CYS A 191 -18.85 -10.97 -13.73
CA CYS A 191 -19.85 -12.01 -13.45
C CYS A 191 -20.24 -12.74 -14.75
N GLY A 192 -20.91 -13.88 -14.62
CA GLY A 192 -21.44 -14.63 -15.77
C GLY A 192 -20.35 -15.07 -16.74
N ILE A 193 -20.55 -14.82 -18.05
CA ILE A 193 -19.60 -15.21 -19.10
C ILE A 193 -18.25 -14.48 -18.97
N ALA A 194 -18.27 -13.20 -18.58
CA ALA A 194 -17.04 -12.42 -18.37
C ALA A 194 -16.19 -12.99 -17.23
N ALA A 195 -16.83 -13.41 -16.13
CA ALA A 195 -16.12 -14.08 -15.02
C ALA A 195 -15.50 -15.40 -15.47
N ARG A 196 -16.24 -16.24 -16.22
CA ARG A 196 -15.71 -17.52 -16.71
C ARG A 196 -14.49 -17.31 -17.59
N ARG A 197 -14.56 -16.38 -18.55
CA ARG A 197 -13.43 -16.04 -19.43
C ARG A 197 -12.23 -15.53 -18.63
N ALA A 198 -12.46 -14.58 -17.72
CA ALA A 198 -11.41 -14.04 -16.86
C ALA A 198 -10.74 -15.15 -16.03
N ALA A 199 -11.53 -16.06 -15.44
CA ALA A 199 -11.02 -17.20 -14.72
C ALA A 199 -10.18 -18.12 -15.61
N SER A 200 -10.66 -18.47 -16.80
CA SER A 200 -9.92 -19.34 -17.72
C SER A 200 -8.55 -18.77 -18.07
N MET A 201 -8.46 -17.46 -18.29
CA MET A 201 -7.19 -16.79 -18.60
C MET A 201 -6.27 -16.72 -17.37
N LEU A 202 -6.77 -16.26 -16.23
CA LEU A 202 -5.98 -16.11 -15.00
C LEU A 202 -5.50 -17.46 -14.44
N MET A 203 -6.30 -18.53 -14.58
CA MET A 203 -5.97 -19.86 -14.06
C MET A 203 -4.66 -20.41 -14.61
N GLN A 204 -4.32 -20.07 -15.86
CA GLN A 204 -3.10 -20.56 -16.51
C GLN A 204 -1.82 -19.96 -15.92
N LEU A 205 -1.94 -18.80 -15.27
CA LEU A 205 -0.81 -17.98 -14.79
C LEU A 205 -0.80 -17.79 -13.26
N SER A 206 -1.88 -18.19 -12.59
CA SER A 206 -2.04 -18.07 -11.13
C SER A 206 -1.28 -19.18 -10.40
N LEU A 207 -0.47 -18.81 -9.39
CA LEU A 207 0.22 -19.73 -8.50
C LEU A 207 -0.64 -20.12 -7.28
N VAL A 208 -1.48 -19.19 -6.79
CA VAL A 208 -2.20 -19.31 -5.50
C VAL A 208 -3.66 -19.70 -5.69
N LYS A 209 -4.33 -19.12 -6.69
CA LYS A 209 -5.78 -19.21 -6.85
C LYS A 209 -6.19 -20.08 -8.03
N GLN A 210 -5.29 -20.87 -8.62
CA GLN A 210 -5.56 -21.70 -9.79
C GLN A 210 -6.80 -22.59 -9.62
N GLU A 211 -6.88 -23.40 -8.55
CA GLU A 211 -8.04 -24.27 -8.29
C GLU A 211 -9.34 -23.50 -8.09
N GLN A 212 -9.28 -22.31 -7.49
CA GLN A 212 -10.45 -21.44 -7.32
C GLN A 212 -10.91 -20.89 -8.67
N LEU A 213 -9.97 -20.52 -9.53
CA LEU A 213 -10.24 -20.03 -10.88
C LEU A 213 -10.75 -21.15 -11.79
N LEU A 214 -10.23 -22.37 -11.67
CA LEU A 214 -10.73 -23.55 -12.39
C LEU A 214 -12.22 -23.78 -12.10
N LEU A 215 -12.61 -23.78 -10.81
CA LEU A 215 -14.01 -23.90 -10.43
C LEU A 215 -14.86 -22.74 -10.96
N ALA A 216 -14.33 -21.52 -10.98
CA ALA A 216 -15.04 -20.36 -11.49
C ALA A 216 -15.21 -20.39 -13.02
N ALA A 217 -14.22 -20.88 -13.78
CA ALA A 217 -14.28 -21.08 -15.22
C ALA A 217 -15.33 -22.14 -15.58
N ALA A 218 -15.29 -23.27 -14.88
CA ALA A 218 -16.19 -24.41 -15.06
C ALA A 218 -17.46 -24.33 -14.19
N TRP A 219 -17.92 -23.11 -13.85
CA TRP A 219 -19.01 -22.97 -12.87
C TRP A 219 -20.26 -23.73 -13.30
N PRO A 220 -20.82 -24.63 -12.47
CA PRO A 220 -21.90 -25.51 -12.89
C PRO A 220 -23.23 -24.76 -13.07
N LYS A 221 -24.10 -25.30 -13.94
CA LYS A 221 -25.46 -24.78 -14.16
C LYS A 221 -26.44 -25.35 -13.12
N CYS A 222 -26.29 -26.63 -12.77
CA CYS A 222 -27.18 -27.33 -11.83
C CYS A 222 -27.05 -26.79 -10.39
N PRO A 223 -28.17 -26.54 -9.66
CA PRO A 223 -28.13 -26.08 -8.27
C PRO A 223 -27.35 -26.99 -7.31
N LEU A 224 -27.50 -28.32 -7.43
CA LEU A 224 -26.82 -29.29 -6.55
C LEU A 224 -25.30 -29.24 -6.74
N GLU A 225 -24.84 -29.24 -7.99
CA GLU A 225 -23.41 -29.09 -8.32
C GLU A 225 -22.86 -27.74 -7.87
N ARG A 226 -23.64 -26.64 -7.97
CA ARG A 226 -23.25 -25.33 -7.44
C ARG A 226 -23.04 -25.35 -5.94
N ALA A 227 -23.88 -26.06 -5.19
CA ALA A 227 -23.71 -26.22 -3.76
C ALA A 227 -22.40 -26.98 -3.44
N PHE A 228 -22.08 -28.04 -4.20
CA PHE A 228 -20.83 -28.78 -4.07
C PHE A 228 -19.61 -27.92 -4.41
N ALA A 229 -19.62 -27.25 -5.57
CA ALA A 229 -18.55 -26.33 -5.99
C ALA A 229 -18.35 -25.20 -4.97
N GLY A 230 -19.43 -24.70 -4.36
CA GLY A 230 -19.35 -23.67 -3.32
C GLY A 230 -18.70 -24.16 -2.02
N LYS A 231 -18.99 -25.40 -1.60
CA LYS A 231 -18.29 -26.04 -0.47
C LYS A 231 -16.80 -26.22 -0.79
N ARG A 232 -16.46 -26.73 -1.97
CA ARG A 232 -15.06 -26.89 -2.42
C ARG A 232 -14.32 -25.55 -2.46
N MET A 233 -14.91 -24.51 -3.05
CA MET A 233 -14.36 -23.15 -3.06
C MET A 233 -14.04 -22.63 -1.65
N SER A 234 -14.90 -22.92 -0.68
CA SER A 234 -14.70 -22.51 0.71
C SER A 234 -13.56 -23.28 1.40
N GLN A 235 -13.34 -24.54 1.04
CA GLN A 235 -12.22 -25.35 1.51
C GLN A 235 -10.89 -24.86 0.92
N LEU A 236 -10.86 -24.56 -0.39
CA LEU A 236 -9.68 -24.04 -1.09
C LEU A 236 -9.15 -22.72 -0.51
N LYS A 237 -9.98 -21.93 0.17
CA LYS A 237 -9.54 -20.68 0.83
C LYS A 237 -8.80 -20.91 2.14
N ARG A 238 -8.92 -22.11 2.75
CA ARG A 238 -8.33 -22.44 4.05
C ARG A 238 -7.00 -23.16 3.92
N ASN A 239 -6.77 -23.82 2.80
CA ASN A 239 -5.60 -24.65 2.55
C ASN A 239 -4.61 -23.92 1.65
N ASP A 240 -3.32 -24.18 1.87
CA ASP A 240 -2.24 -23.70 1.01
C ASP A 240 -2.24 -24.54 -0.27
N HIS A 241 -2.51 -23.91 -1.40
CA HIS A 241 -2.53 -24.55 -2.72
C HIS A 241 -1.57 -23.81 -3.61
N VAL A 242 -0.43 -24.42 -3.88
CA VAL A 242 0.59 -23.84 -4.74
C VAL A 242 0.89 -24.79 -5.86
N VAL A 243 0.77 -24.24 -7.05
CA VAL A 243 1.05 -24.94 -8.30
C VAL A 243 2.51 -24.72 -8.63
N ASN A 244 3.18 -25.77 -9.10
CA ASN A 244 4.54 -25.68 -9.58
C ASN A 244 4.56 -25.09 -11.00
N LEU A 245 4.30 -23.79 -11.11
CA LEU A 245 4.47 -23.03 -12.35
C LEU A 245 5.70 -22.14 -12.23
N PRO A 246 6.43 -21.90 -13.34
CA PRO A 246 7.54 -20.97 -13.35
C PRO A 246 7.05 -19.56 -13.03
N CYS A 247 7.74 -18.89 -12.10
CA CYS A 247 7.49 -17.48 -11.81
C CYS A 247 8.22 -16.61 -12.84
N SER A 248 7.57 -15.55 -13.31
CA SER A 248 8.17 -14.52 -14.15
C SER A 248 8.31 -13.20 -13.38
N TRP A 249 9.09 -12.26 -13.95
CA TRP A 249 9.16 -10.90 -13.42
C TRP A 249 7.82 -10.18 -13.50
N ALA A 250 7.07 -10.32 -14.60
CA ALA A 250 5.77 -9.68 -14.74
C ALA A 250 4.78 -10.17 -13.66
N TYR A 251 4.74 -11.49 -13.40
CA TYR A 251 3.96 -12.04 -12.30
C TYR A 251 4.42 -11.47 -10.94
N PHE A 252 5.73 -11.45 -10.68
CA PHE A 252 6.27 -10.92 -9.43
C PHE A 252 5.94 -9.44 -9.24
N ASP A 253 6.01 -8.61 -10.29
CA ASP A 253 5.64 -7.20 -10.27
C ASP A 253 4.20 -7.01 -9.78
N GLY A 254 3.27 -7.76 -10.38
CA GLY A 254 1.85 -7.72 -10.00
C GLY A 254 1.61 -8.19 -8.57
N PHE A 255 2.25 -9.29 -8.18
CA PHE A 255 2.14 -9.83 -6.83
C PHE A 255 2.74 -8.87 -5.79
N PHE A 256 3.87 -8.24 -6.09
CA PHE A 256 4.50 -7.24 -5.24
C PHE A 256 3.68 -5.95 -5.16
N ASP A 257 3.03 -5.53 -6.24
CA ASP A 257 2.10 -4.42 -6.20
C ASP A 257 0.88 -4.72 -5.32
N ALA A 258 0.39 -5.95 -5.26
CA ALA A 258 -0.67 -6.33 -4.32
C ALA A 258 -0.14 -6.45 -2.87
N GLU A 259 0.80 -7.37 -2.61
CA GLU A 259 1.18 -7.83 -1.26
C GLU A 259 2.53 -7.29 -0.77
N GLY A 260 3.31 -6.69 -1.66
CA GLY A 260 4.64 -6.17 -1.35
C GLY A 260 4.60 -4.94 -0.44
N CYS A 261 5.73 -4.67 0.22
CA CYS A 261 5.93 -3.52 1.09
C CYS A 261 7.36 -3.01 0.94
N ILE A 262 7.49 -1.70 0.70
CA ILE A 262 8.77 -0.99 0.68
C ILE A 262 8.89 -0.21 1.98
N GLN A 263 9.90 -0.54 2.77
CA GLN A 263 10.11 0.05 4.10
C GLN A 263 11.50 0.68 4.20
N VAL A 264 11.54 1.82 4.88
CA VAL A 264 12.77 2.43 5.37
C VAL A 264 12.67 2.48 6.90
N PRO A 265 13.35 1.57 7.63
CA PRO A 265 13.28 1.52 9.09
C PRO A 265 13.69 2.85 9.72
N HIS A 266 13.09 3.18 10.86
CA HIS A 266 13.31 4.48 11.50
C HIS A 266 14.69 4.66 12.16
N HIS A 267 15.43 3.57 12.37
CA HIS A 267 16.71 3.57 13.09
C HIS A 267 17.93 3.40 12.19
N CYS A 268 17.74 3.18 10.88
CA CYS A 268 18.85 3.00 9.95
C CYS A 268 18.45 3.36 8.52
N ALA A 269 19.41 3.88 7.76
CA ALA A 269 19.29 4.14 6.32
C ALA A 269 19.38 2.83 5.52
N ASN A 270 18.38 1.97 5.68
CA ASN A 270 18.25 0.69 5.01
C ASN A 270 16.93 0.61 4.23
N ILE A 271 16.94 -0.04 3.07
CA ILE A 271 15.74 -0.38 2.31
C ILE A 271 15.40 -1.84 2.63
N ARG A 272 14.21 -2.06 3.18
CA ARG A 272 13.67 -3.39 3.42
C ARG A 272 12.48 -3.62 2.50
N LEU A 273 12.53 -4.70 1.72
CA LEU A 273 11.40 -5.17 0.93
C LEU A 273 10.78 -6.35 1.66
N GLU A 274 9.45 -6.42 1.71
CA GLU A 274 8.73 -7.55 2.27
C GLU A 274 7.56 -7.93 1.39
N VAL A 275 7.29 -9.22 1.29
CA VAL A 275 6.03 -9.76 0.76
C VAL A 275 5.48 -10.71 1.81
N ALA A 276 4.25 -10.50 2.24
CA ALA A 276 3.65 -11.28 3.31
C ALA A 276 2.39 -12.00 2.81
N GLN A 277 2.21 -13.26 3.23
CA GLN A 277 1.04 -14.05 2.84
C GLN A 277 0.71 -15.07 3.95
N VAL A 278 -0.56 -15.39 4.14
CA VAL A 278 -1.02 -16.47 5.03
C VAL A 278 -0.47 -17.83 4.56
N GLN A 279 -0.67 -18.14 3.29
CA GLN A 279 -0.20 -19.32 2.57
C GLN A 279 1.28 -19.14 2.19
N GLY A 280 2.13 -20.04 2.67
CA GLY A 280 3.58 -19.89 2.59
C GLY A 280 4.18 -20.40 1.29
N GLY A 281 3.49 -21.31 0.58
CA GLY A 281 4.07 -21.96 -0.60
C GLY A 281 4.40 -20.98 -1.72
N VAL A 282 3.58 -19.95 -1.96
CA VAL A 282 3.86 -18.95 -3.01
C VAL A 282 5.13 -18.17 -2.69
N LEU A 283 5.36 -17.85 -1.42
CA LEU A 283 6.58 -17.16 -1.00
C LEU A 283 7.82 -18.04 -1.14
N LEU A 284 7.67 -19.37 -1.08
CA LEU A 284 8.76 -20.30 -1.37
C LEU A 284 9.11 -20.30 -2.86
N GLU A 285 8.13 -20.27 -3.76
CA GLU A 285 8.37 -20.14 -5.20
C GLU A 285 8.99 -18.79 -5.55
N LEU A 286 8.45 -17.69 -5.00
CA LEU A 286 9.05 -16.36 -5.18
C LEU A 286 10.48 -16.30 -4.63
N ARG A 287 10.77 -16.98 -3.53
CA ARG A 287 12.13 -17.08 -2.99
C ARG A 287 13.06 -17.81 -3.95
N ARG A 288 12.63 -18.94 -4.52
CA ARG A 288 13.43 -19.70 -5.51
C ARG A 288 13.71 -18.86 -6.75
N PHE A 289 12.68 -18.19 -7.26
CA PHE A 289 12.79 -17.25 -8.38
C PHE A 289 13.79 -16.12 -8.10
N LEU A 290 13.66 -15.41 -6.96
CA LEU A 290 14.62 -14.35 -6.63
C LEU A 290 16.05 -14.89 -6.42
N ALA A 291 16.20 -16.10 -5.88
CA ALA A 291 17.52 -16.72 -5.72
C ALA A 291 18.18 -17.10 -7.05
N SER A 292 17.39 -17.47 -8.08
CA SER A 292 17.93 -17.71 -9.42
C SER A 292 18.27 -16.41 -10.14
N GLU A 293 17.47 -15.36 -9.98
CA GLU A 293 17.71 -14.05 -10.60
C GLU A 293 18.89 -13.29 -9.97
N PHE A 294 19.15 -13.49 -8.67
CA PHE A 294 20.25 -12.85 -7.96
C PHE A 294 21.12 -13.87 -7.22
N PRO A 295 21.97 -14.63 -7.94
CA PRO A 295 22.86 -15.62 -7.33
C PRO A 295 23.75 -14.99 -6.24
N GLY A 296 23.88 -15.69 -5.11
CA GLY A 296 24.68 -15.22 -3.96
C GLY A 296 23.96 -14.26 -3.01
N HIS A 297 22.74 -13.82 -3.33
CA HIS A 297 21.91 -13.04 -2.42
C HIS A 297 21.01 -13.95 -1.57
N ASN A 298 20.69 -13.49 -0.35
CA ASN A 298 19.82 -14.23 0.57
C ASN A 298 18.44 -13.57 0.65
N PHE A 299 17.41 -14.40 0.55
CA PHE A 299 16.01 -14.04 0.59
C PHE A 299 15.34 -14.80 1.75
N PRO A 300 15.51 -14.33 3.00
CA PRO A 300 14.98 -15.02 4.16
C PRO A 300 13.44 -15.11 4.11
N LEU A 301 12.94 -16.30 4.44
CA LEU A 301 11.51 -16.57 4.60
C LEU A 301 11.24 -16.81 6.09
N TYR A 302 10.47 -15.90 6.70
CA TYR A 302 10.06 -15.97 8.09
C TYR A 302 8.65 -16.55 8.21
N LYS A 303 8.42 -17.34 9.26
CA LYS A 303 7.09 -17.81 9.64
C LYS A 303 6.70 -17.21 10.99
N SER A 304 5.54 -16.58 11.03
CA SER A 304 4.86 -16.13 12.24
C SER A 304 3.61 -16.97 12.49
N SER A 305 2.90 -16.74 13.60
CA SER A 305 1.70 -17.51 13.95
C SER A 305 0.55 -17.38 12.93
N SER A 306 0.48 -16.27 12.19
CA SER A 306 -0.64 -15.98 11.29
C SER A 306 -0.26 -15.77 9.83
N LYS A 307 1.03 -15.69 9.50
CA LYS A 307 1.52 -15.45 8.14
C LYS A 307 2.99 -15.82 7.95
N HIS A 308 3.36 -16.01 6.70
CA HIS A 308 4.73 -16.10 6.20
C HIS A 308 5.17 -14.74 5.64
N THR A 309 6.46 -14.47 5.62
CA THR A 309 7.02 -13.21 5.10
C THR A 309 8.36 -13.47 4.43
N LEU A 310 8.42 -13.21 3.12
CA LEU A 310 9.65 -13.17 2.34
C LEU A 310 10.23 -11.76 2.44
N ALA A 311 11.49 -11.63 2.82
CA ALA A 311 12.12 -10.33 2.99
C ALA A 311 13.43 -10.18 2.22
N VAL A 312 13.72 -8.94 1.82
CA VAL A 312 15.02 -8.48 1.33
C VAL A 312 15.51 -7.42 2.30
N THR A 313 16.56 -7.73 3.07
CA THR A 313 17.00 -6.90 4.21
C THR A 313 18.31 -6.17 3.99
N LYS A 314 19.11 -6.56 2.99
CA LYS A 314 20.35 -5.85 2.63
C LYS A 314 20.01 -4.74 1.65
N THR A 315 20.35 -3.48 1.98
CA THR A 315 20.08 -2.31 1.12
C THR A 315 20.52 -2.51 -0.33
N SER A 316 21.71 -3.07 -0.56
CA SER A 316 22.23 -3.31 -1.91
C SER A 316 21.35 -4.27 -2.71
N THR A 317 20.98 -5.42 -2.12
CA THR A 317 20.04 -6.36 -2.74
C THR A 317 18.68 -5.73 -2.97
N SER A 318 18.17 -4.99 -1.99
CA SER A 318 16.87 -4.30 -2.11
C SER A 318 16.87 -3.30 -3.26
N ARG A 319 17.96 -2.55 -3.47
CA ARG A 319 18.09 -1.65 -4.64
C ARG A 319 18.07 -2.42 -5.95
N LEU A 320 18.84 -3.50 -6.08
CA LEU A 320 18.83 -4.32 -7.31
C LEU A 320 17.44 -4.85 -7.65
N VAL A 321 16.70 -5.34 -6.63
CA VAL A 321 15.32 -5.78 -6.83
C VAL A 321 14.41 -4.62 -7.22
N LEU A 322 14.51 -3.45 -6.57
CA LEU A 322 13.70 -2.28 -6.92
C LEU A 322 14.02 -1.75 -8.32
N GLU A 323 15.29 -1.70 -8.71
CA GLU A 323 15.72 -1.30 -10.05
C GLU A 323 15.12 -2.25 -11.10
N ARG A 324 15.13 -3.55 -10.82
CA ARG A 324 14.51 -4.55 -11.70
C ARG A 324 12.99 -4.36 -11.79
N LEU A 325 12.32 -4.14 -10.67
CA LEU A 325 10.87 -3.87 -10.61
C LEU A 325 10.51 -2.59 -11.39
N LEU A 326 11.35 -1.54 -11.34
CA LEU A 326 11.10 -0.27 -12.04
C LEU A 326 11.21 -0.38 -13.56
N VAL A 327 12.05 -1.30 -14.07
CA VAL A 327 12.08 -1.65 -15.49
C VAL A 327 10.82 -2.42 -15.91
N GLY A 328 10.22 -3.16 -14.97
CA GLY A 328 9.02 -3.95 -15.19
C GLY A 328 7.71 -3.15 -15.15
N LEU A 329 6.62 -3.87 -14.87
CA LEU A 329 5.23 -3.40 -14.92
C LEU A 329 4.71 -2.85 -13.58
N ILE A 330 5.58 -2.69 -12.57
CA ILE A 330 5.18 -2.12 -11.28
C ILE A 330 4.52 -0.74 -11.51
N SER A 331 3.33 -0.57 -10.97
CA SER A 331 2.51 0.63 -11.17
C SER A 331 2.15 1.28 -9.85
N TYR A 332 1.58 0.52 -8.92
CA TYR A 332 1.08 1.04 -7.66
C TYR A 332 2.22 1.48 -6.74
N LYS A 333 3.31 0.71 -6.68
CA LYS A 333 4.46 1.03 -5.83
C LYS A 333 5.62 1.67 -6.59
N ARG A 334 5.44 2.08 -7.85
CA ARG A 334 6.49 2.71 -8.66
C ARG A 334 7.10 3.93 -7.99
N ILE A 335 6.28 4.92 -7.61
CA ILE A 335 6.76 6.15 -6.95
C ILE A 335 7.46 5.82 -5.62
N GLN A 336 6.97 4.81 -4.88
CA GLN A 336 7.62 4.35 -3.65
C GLN A 336 9.01 3.75 -3.93
N ALA A 337 9.14 2.95 -4.98
CA ALA A 337 10.41 2.36 -5.39
C ALA A 337 11.42 3.42 -5.85
N GLU A 338 11.00 4.38 -6.67
CA GLU A 338 11.82 5.51 -7.13
C GLU A 338 12.38 6.30 -5.95
N ILE A 339 11.53 6.68 -5.00
CA ILE A 339 11.93 7.40 -3.80
C ILE A 339 12.89 6.55 -2.94
N ALA A 340 12.59 5.26 -2.75
CA ALA A 340 13.40 4.39 -1.91
C ALA A 340 14.82 4.18 -2.46
N ILE A 341 15.02 4.06 -3.78
CA ILE A 341 16.35 3.87 -4.37
C ILE A 341 17.28 5.05 -4.06
N THR A 342 16.74 6.27 -3.96
CA THR A 342 17.51 7.48 -3.62
C THR A 342 17.97 7.54 -2.16
N LEU A 343 17.62 6.54 -1.33
CA LEU A 343 17.99 6.51 0.08
C LEU A 343 19.50 6.54 0.27
N THR A 344 19.98 7.49 1.08
CA THR A 344 21.34 7.61 1.58
C THR A 344 21.31 7.80 3.09
N LYS A 345 22.48 7.83 3.73
CA LYS A 345 22.56 8.13 5.17
C LYS A 345 22.12 9.56 5.49
N SER A 346 22.39 10.53 4.60
CA SER A 346 22.10 11.94 4.82
C SER A 346 20.62 12.31 4.61
N ASN A 347 19.90 11.64 3.71
CA ASN A 347 18.49 11.93 3.42
C ASN A 347 17.50 10.94 4.07
N HIS A 348 17.95 10.08 4.98
CA HIS A 348 17.16 8.99 5.56
C HIS A 348 15.79 9.44 6.10
N HIS A 349 15.76 10.52 6.87
CA HIS A 349 14.53 11.07 7.45
C HIS A 349 13.57 11.59 6.37
N GLU A 350 14.09 12.37 5.41
CA GLU A 350 13.31 12.92 4.29
C GLU A 350 12.67 11.80 3.45
N ILE A 351 13.43 10.77 3.08
CA ILE A 351 12.93 9.63 2.30
C ILE A 351 11.83 8.88 3.06
N ARG A 352 12.01 8.69 4.38
CA ARG A 352 11.00 8.05 5.23
C ARG A 352 9.70 8.88 5.29
N GLU A 353 9.80 10.21 5.37
CA GLU A 353 8.63 11.09 5.31
C GLU A 353 7.93 11.06 3.96
N LYS A 354 8.68 11.09 2.85
CA LYS A 354 8.13 10.98 1.50
C LYS A 354 7.39 9.66 1.30
N LEU A 355 8.01 8.52 1.67
CA LEU A 355 7.36 7.21 1.62
C LEU A 355 6.12 7.15 2.52
N MET A 356 6.14 7.84 3.66
CA MET A 356 5.00 7.89 4.57
C MET A 356 3.75 8.49 3.91
N LEU A 357 3.90 9.47 3.02
CA LEU A 357 2.79 10.10 2.32
C LEU A 357 2.12 9.17 1.30
N LEU A 358 2.85 8.15 0.84
CA LEU A 358 2.40 7.22 -0.21
C LEU A 358 1.76 5.93 0.33
N VAL A 359 2.07 5.56 1.58
CA VAL A 359 1.55 4.33 2.20
C VAL A 359 0.23 4.57 2.94
N GLY A 360 -0.51 3.48 3.16
CA GLY A 360 -1.80 3.52 3.87
C GLY A 360 -1.73 4.11 5.29
N ASN A 361 -2.86 4.64 5.76
CA ASN A 361 -2.99 5.35 7.03
C ASN A 361 -2.95 4.44 8.30
N GLN A 362 -2.82 3.12 8.16
CA GLN A 362 -3.00 2.16 9.27
C GLN A 362 -2.06 2.44 10.46
N SER A 363 -0.83 2.88 10.20
CA SER A 363 0.15 3.22 11.24
C SER A 363 0.47 4.71 11.34
N ARG A 364 -0.27 5.58 10.63
CA ARG A 364 0.02 7.03 10.54
C ARG A 364 0.21 7.68 11.92
N TYR A 365 -0.67 7.36 12.88
CA TYR A 365 -0.65 7.94 14.24
C TYR A 365 0.26 7.25 15.24
N GLN A 366 0.94 6.18 14.84
CA GLN A 366 1.91 5.45 15.67
C GLN A 366 3.35 5.74 15.25
N ARG A 367 3.56 6.43 14.12
CA ARG A 367 4.88 6.73 13.59
C ARG A 367 5.52 7.85 14.39
N LEU A 368 6.80 7.66 14.69
CA LEU A 368 7.65 8.66 15.30
C LEU A 368 8.17 9.63 14.23
N ASP A 369 8.13 10.92 14.54
CA ASP A 369 8.88 11.96 13.85
C ASP A 369 10.39 11.79 14.12
N GLU A 370 11.23 12.62 13.49
CA GLU A 370 12.68 12.59 13.67
C GLU A 370 13.07 12.69 15.16
N ALA A 371 12.53 13.69 15.86
CA ALA A 371 12.79 13.87 17.29
C ALA A 371 12.33 12.65 18.11
N GLY A 372 11.19 12.06 17.77
CA GLY A 372 10.67 10.83 18.38
C GLY A 372 11.57 9.63 18.16
N CYS A 373 12.16 9.49 16.96
CA CYS A 373 13.15 8.46 16.67
C CYS A 373 14.41 8.63 17.51
N ILE A 374 14.95 9.85 17.61
CA ILE A 374 16.11 10.15 18.45
C ILE A 374 15.82 9.80 19.92
N ARG A 375 14.66 10.21 20.44
CA ARG A 375 14.23 9.86 21.82
C ARG A 375 14.11 8.35 22.01
N ALA A 376 13.51 7.63 21.06
CA ALA A 376 13.37 6.18 21.15
C ALA A 376 14.73 5.46 21.15
N LEU A 377 15.68 5.91 20.33
CA LEU A 377 17.04 5.38 20.32
C LEU A 377 17.76 5.62 21.66
N HIS A 378 17.59 6.81 22.24
CA HIS A 378 18.15 7.12 23.56
C HIS A 378 17.57 6.21 24.66
N ILE A 379 16.25 5.99 24.66
CA ILE A 379 15.58 5.05 25.58
C ILE A 379 16.16 3.64 25.44
N VAL A 380 16.35 3.16 24.21
CA VAL A 380 16.94 1.83 23.94
C VAL A 380 18.38 1.75 24.45
N SER A 381 19.19 2.78 24.19
CA SER A 381 20.59 2.84 24.65
C SER A 381 20.70 2.75 26.19
N VAL A 382 19.92 3.56 26.91
CA VAL A 382 19.89 3.54 28.39
C VAL A 382 19.42 2.18 28.90
N ARG A 383 18.38 1.59 28.29
CA ARG A 383 17.88 0.25 28.65
C ARG A 383 18.94 -0.82 28.43
N GLN A 384 19.67 -0.80 27.31
CA GLN A 384 20.74 -1.76 27.03
C GLN A 384 21.93 -1.59 27.98
N SER A 385 22.26 -0.37 28.39
CA SER A 385 23.29 -0.11 29.40
C SER A 385 22.91 -0.74 30.75
N LEU A 386 21.65 -0.56 31.18
CA LEU A 386 21.11 -1.19 32.39
C LEU A 386 21.16 -2.72 32.32
N LEU A 387 20.72 -3.31 31.20
CA LEU A 387 20.74 -4.77 31.02
C LEU A 387 22.17 -5.33 31.07
N ARG A 388 23.15 -4.64 30.47
CA ARG A 388 24.56 -5.05 30.53
C ARG A 388 25.11 -5.02 31.96
N ARG A 389 24.80 -3.98 32.74
CA ARG A 389 25.22 -3.90 34.15
C ARG A 389 24.66 -5.06 34.97
N VAL A 390 23.37 -5.35 34.82
CA VAL A 390 22.72 -6.48 35.49
C VAL A 390 23.36 -7.82 35.08
N ALA A 391 23.64 -8.00 33.79
CA ALA A 391 24.32 -9.21 33.29
C ALA A 391 25.75 -9.38 33.85
N CYS A 392 26.42 -8.28 34.20
CA CYS A 392 27.74 -8.29 34.84
C CYS A 392 27.69 -8.39 36.38
N GLY A 393 26.52 -8.64 36.97
CA GLY A 393 26.36 -8.74 38.43
C GLY A 393 26.45 -7.40 39.17
N ALA A 394 26.54 -6.28 38.46
CA ALA A 394 26.50 -4.96 39.07
C ALA A 394 25.05 -4.58 39.40
N GLU A 395 24.82 -4.02 40.58
CA GLU A 395 23.51 -3.44 40.89
C GLU A 395 23.14 -2.35 39.88
N ALA A 396 21.90 -2.41 39.42
CA ALA A 396 21.37 -1.43 38.48
C ALA A 396 21.24 -0.07 39.19
N ALA A 397 22.11 0.88 38.81
CA ALA A 397 22.14 2.21 39.40
C ALA A 397 20.73 2.85 39.47
N PRO A 398 20.25 3.23 40.66
CA PRO A 398 18.94 3.86 40.85
C PRO A 398 18.71 5.04 39.91
N ASP A 399 19.73 5.87 39.70
CA ASP A 399 19.69 7.04 38.82
C ASP A 399 19.42 6.68 37.36
N ALA A 400 20.00 5.59 36.87
CA ALA A 400 19.79 5.14 35.49
C ALA A 400 18.37 4.60 35.29
N LYS A 401 17.78 3.94 36.30
CA LYS A 401 16.37 3.52 36.29
C LYS A 401 15.44 4.74 36.28
N LEU A 402 15.68 5.71 37.17
CA LEU A 402 14.93 6.95 37.24
C LEU A 402 15.00 7.72 35.91
N ARG A 403 16.20 7.82 35.33
CA ARG A 403 16.42 8.47 34.03
C ARG A 403 15.67 7.76 32.90
N LEU A 404 15.68 6.43 32.86
CA LEU A 404 14.91 5.67 31.87
C LEU A 404 13.40 5.94 31.98
N GLN A 405 12.86 5.98 33.21
CA GLN A 405 11.45 6.27 33.45
C GLN A 405 11.07 7.69 33.02
N GLN A 406 11.93 8.68 33.31
CA GLN A 406 11.74 10.07 32.86
C GLN A 406 11.70 10.15 31.33
N LEU A 407 12.67 9.52 30.65
CA LEU A 407 12.73 9.52 29.18
C LEU A 407 11.50 8.84 28.55
N GLN A 408 11.01 7.75 29.13
CA GLN A 408 9.81 7.07 28.68
C GLN A 408 8.57 7.95 28.85
N THR A 409 8.40 8.57 30.03
CA THR A 409 7.27 9.47 30.32
C THR A 409 7.26 10.68 29.38
N GLU A 410 8.42 11.30 29.17
CA GLU A 410 8.57 12.42 28.24
C GLU A 410 8.25 12.01 26.79
N HIS A 411 8.78 10.86 26.35
CA HIS A 411 8.53 10.33 25.01
C HIS A 411 7.04 10.04 24.77
N GLU A 412 6.36 9.42 25.73
CA GLU A 412 4.92 9.16 25.67
C GLU A 412 4.11 10.45 25.59
N ALA A 413 4.43 11.47 26.40
CA ALA A 413 3.77 12.77 26.37
C ALA A 413 3.92 13.48 25.02
N LEU A 414 5.15 13.53 24.49
CA LEU A 414 5.43 14.17 23.21
C LEU A 414 4.75 13.42 22.05
N ASN A 415 4.76 12.09 22.06
CA ASN A 415 4.06 11.29 21.03
C ASN A 415 2.54 11.48 21.09
N ALA A 416 1.96 11.49 22.30
CA ALA A 416 0.54 11.77 22.49
C ALA A 416 0.17 13.16 21.94
N PHE A 417 1.07 14.14 22.11
CA PHE A 417 0.85 15.50 21.62
C PHE A 417 0.95 15.60 20.10
N ALA A 418 1.97 14.97 19.50
CA ALA A 418 2.11 14.88 18.05
C ALA A 418 0.89 14.20 17.41
N LYS A 419 0.46 13.06 17.98
CA LYS A 419 -0.74 12.33 17.55
C LYS A 419 -2.00 13.20 17.63
N TYR A 420 -2.19 13.92 18.73
CA TYR A 420 -3.31 14.85 18.91
C TYR A 420 -3.32 15.93 17.81
N ARG A 421 -2.18 16.57 17.54
CA ARG A 421 -2.05 17.59 16.49
C ARG A 421 -2.38 17.04 15.11
N MET A 422 -1.82 15.86 14.77
CA MET A 422 -2.08 15.20 13.50
C MET A 422 -3.57 14.86 13.32
N LEU A 423 -4.22 14.27 14.34
CA LEU A 423 -5.64 13.96 14.28
C LEU A 423 -6.50 15.21 14.04
N ARG A 424 -6.20 16.32 14.73
CA ARG A 424 -6.92 17.58 14.49
C ARG A 424 -6.74 18.07 13.06
N SER A 425 -5.52 18.02 12.55
CA SER A 425 -5.22 18.43 11.17
C SER A 425 -5.98 17.56 10.16
N ASP A 426 -5.91 16.23 10.32
CA ASP A 426 -6.56 15.29 9.41
C ASP A 426 -8.09 15.42 9.47
N ILE A 427 -8.68 15.60 10.65
CA ILE A 427 -10.13 15.85 10.80
C ILE A 427 -10.54 17.13 10.09
N ARG A 428 -9.79 18.24 10.27
CA ARG A 428 -10.04 19.49 9.54
C ARG A 428 -9.94 19.29 8.04
N SER A 429 -8.92 18.58 7.57
CA SER A 429 -8.75 18.28 6.15
C SER A 429 -9.90 17.44 5.59
N LEU A 430 -10.40 16.45 6.35
CA LEU A 430 -11.56 15.64 5.95
C LEU A 430 -12.81 16.50 5.85
N LEU A 431 -13.10 17.32 6.87
CA LEU A 431 -14.24 18.24 6.87
C LEU A 431 -14.14 19.26 5.72
N GLY A 432 -12.95 19.80 5.45
CA GLY A 432 -12.70 20.69 4.32
C GLY A 432 -12.90 20.04 2.95
N ARG A 433 -12.77 18.71 2.86
CA ARG A 433 -13.10 17.91 1.67
C ARG A 433 -14.57 17.47 1.62
N GLY A 434 -15.43 18.02 2.48
CA GLY A 434 -16.87 17.74 2.50
C GLY A 434 -17.26 16.49 3.29
N ALA A 435 -16.37 15.93 4.12
CA ALA A 435 -16.77 14.85 5.02
C ALA A 435 -17.82 15.33 6.04
N TYR A 436 -18.74 14.46 6.43
CA TYR A 436 -19.88 14.81 7.30
C TYR A 436 -20.17 13.71 8.32
N ILE A 437 -20.98 14.03 9.34
CA ILE A 437 -21.48 13.06 10.33
C ILE A 437 -22.92 12.71 9.93
N GLU A 438 -23.22 11.43 9.80
CA GLU A 438 -24.59 10.95 9.57
C GLU A 438 -25.45 11.24 10.80
N LYS A 439 -26.57 11.94 10.61
CA LYS A 439 -27.54 12.13 11.68
C LYS A 439 -28.22 10.79 11.94
N GLN A 440 -28.13 10.30 13.17
CA GLN A 440 -29.04 9.24 13.62
C GLN A 440 -30.43 9.87 13.68
N VAL A 441 -31.32 9.43 12.78
CA VAL A 441 -32.73 9.81 12.77
C VAL A 441 -33.46 8.99 13.81
#